data_AF-A0ABD2N0T4-F1
#
_entry.id   AF-A0ABD2N0T4-F1
#
_cell.length_a   1.000
_cell.length_b   1.000
_cell.length_c   1.000
_cell.angle_alpha   90.00
_cell.angle_beta   90.00
_cell.angle_gamma   90.00
#
_symmetry.space_group_name_H-M   'P 1'
#
loop_
_entity.id
_entity.type
_entity.pdbx_description
1 polymer ?
#
loop_
_entity_poly.entity_id
_entity_poly.type
_entity_poly.pdbx_seq_one_letter_code
_entity_poly.pdbx_strand_id
1 'polypeptide(L)'
;MMKILFFLFFVDCYIITQQSPHILQDLQVCEISIPDGKKFKKMKVPSYIIAENPELNVMVSLCGQIPRVFPNDGTCRNSCVYNKRSKSLVTSASSFAVPYIVEDASNLEITLRLENVLKCTKDENYEIMVKMVSNPSLKKPRLNIMDTQCQLEIEMLKPDYQPPCTFLLDTKELIDFRALNRRIISVPWKGETFKIALCGSVRECGLEVAGCKVGNDTLVFGEIKTQQVRYDNINNHLKVVASVGKKLKMEVKVHCNWLVPYFANPKYMEPAQQGRTYKFEVESSFGCVKLPTNCIIHDAKNDMTYNLEGLSNKYGHRVKAVGSKYFLLNICGSLVTRGPQKNECDLEHSQACQVDGTSYINKGSIPSFEVKNKAIKVIISEGSRCNVNQTYSTEIEVVCSYIEKGPKFILEQNCVVKIMWETPKACPKFEKQSDSCELSTSFGGVNLKSLHGEDRNQNFPSATFKYNLCGNLFSNCSLYSNVTACYVNKNGGKEDVIGWNSPELSYKR
;
A
#
# COMPACT_ATOMS: atom_id res chain seq x y z
N MET A 1 11.44 64.39 -4.94
CA MET A 1 10.20 63.65 -4.63
C MET A 1 10.28 62.30 -5.34
N MET A 2 10.69 61.27 -4.60
CA MET A 2 11.19 59.99 -5.10
C MET A 2 10.04 58.96 -5.12
N LYS A 3 9.69 58.43 -6.29
CA LYS A 3 8.74 57.31 -6.42
C LYS A 3 9.53 56.00 -6.45
N ILE A 4 9.41 55.23 -5.37
CA ILE A 4 9.95 53.87 -5.25
C ILE A 4 8.96 52.93 -5.95
N LEU A 5 9.39 52.29 -7.04
CA LEU A 5 8.68 51.19 -7.69
C LEU A 5 8.95 49.91 -6.90
N PHE A 6 7.94 49.37 -6.21
CA PHE A 6 8.00 48.03 -5.64
C PHE A 6 7.85 47.01 -6.78
N PHE A 7 8.97 46.43 -7.23
CA PHE A 7 8.96 45.19 -8.00
C PHE A 7 8.62 44.03 -7.05
N LEU A 8 7.36 43.58 -7.11
CA LEU A 8 6.96 42.28 -6.57
C LEU A 8 7.60 41.19 -7.44
N PHE A 9 8.74 40.65 -6.98
CA PHE A 9 9.22 39.36 -7.43
C PHE A 9 8.19 38.30 -7.03
N PHE A 10 7.32 37.91 -7.95
CA PHE A 10 6.66 36.61 -7.91
C PHE A 10 7.76 35.55 -8.03
N VAL A 11 8.27 35.10 -6.88
CA VAL A 11 8.99 33.83 -6.81
C VAL A 11 7.92 32.77 -6.99
N ASP A 12 7.79 32.24 -8.21
CA ASP A 12 7.10 30.98 -8.46
C ASP A 12 7.77 29.93 -7.57
N CYS A 13 7.16 29.70 -6.41
CA CYS A 13 7.54 28.64 -5.51
C CYS A 13 7.13 27.35 -6.21
N TYR A 14 8.04 26.84 -7.06
CA TYR A 14 7.98 25.48 -7.57
C TYR A 14 7.92 24.58 -6.33
N ILE A 15 6.72 24.14 -5.97
CA ILE A 15 6.53 23.14 -4.91
C ILE A 15 7.32 21.93 -5.39
N ILE A 16 8.52 21.75 -4.86
CA ILE A 16 9.31 20.53 -5.02
C ILE A 16 8.53 19.47 -4.24
N THR A 17 7.52 18.90 -4.88
CA THR A 17 6.75 17.80 -4.33
C THR A 17 7.73 16.67 -3.99
N GLN A 18 7.74 16.26 -2.72
CA GLN A 18 8.49 15.11 -2.25
C GLN A 18 7.91 13.85 -2.90
N GLN A 19 8.39 13.51 -4.09
CA GLN A 19 8.10 12.20 -4.67
C GLN A 19 9.03 11.19 -4.02
N SER A 20 8.56 10.60 -2.93
CA SER A 20 9.15 9.36 -2.41
C SER A 20 8.95 8.23 -3.44
N PRO A 21 9.84 7.23 -3.46
CA PRO A 21 9.73 6.07 -4.34
C PRO A 21 8.39 5.36 -4.11
N HIS A 22 7.63 5.13 -5.18
CA HIS A 22 6.32 4.51 -5.11
C HIS A 22 6.46 2.97 -5.04
N ILE A 23 5.65 2.34 -4.19
CA ILE A 23 5.39 0.90 -4.28
C ILE A 23 4.46 0.68 -5.49
N LEU A 24 4.94 -0.10 -6.45
CA LEU A 24 4.16 -0.51 -7.62
C LEU A 24 3.18 -1.62 -7.20
N GLN A 25 1.98 -1.16 -6.87
CA GLN A 25 0.69 -1.86 -7.01
C GLN A 25 0.26 -2.88 -5.93
N ASP A 26 -1.01 -2.73 -5.54
CA ASP A 26 -1.86 -3.74 -4.94
C ASP A 26 -2.38 -4.66 -6.07
N LEU A 27 -1.72 -5.79 -6.26
CA LEU A 27 -1.98 -6.74 -7.34
C LEU A 27 -2.82 -7.91 -6.82
N GLN A 28 -3.89 -8.25 -7.54
CA GLN A 28 -4.75 -9.40 -7.20
C GLN A 28 -4.78 -10.42 -8.34
N VAL A 29 -5.21 -11.65 -8.04
CA VAL A 29 -5.38 -12.69 -9.06
C VAL A 29 -6.74 -12.52 -9.72
N CYS A 30 -6.72 -12.35 -11.04
CA CYS A 30 -7.87 -12.03 -11.87
C CYS A 30 -8.06 -13.13 -12.92
N GLU A 31 -9.31 -13.55 -13.12
CA GLU A 31 -9.69 -14.49 -14.17
C GLU A 31 -10.13 -13.70 -15.40
N ILE A 32 -9.28 -13.68 -16.43
CA ILE A 32 -9.52 -12.90 -17.66
C ILE A 32 -9.95 -13.86 -18.77
N SER A 33 -11.02 -13.51 -19.48
CA SER A 33 -11.58 -14.32 -20.56
C SER A 33 -10.62 -14.43 -21.75
N ILE A 34 -10.62 -15.60 -22.41
CA ILE A 34 -9.95 -15.85 -23.68
C ILE A 34 -11.03 -15.85 -24.79
N PRO A 35 -10.75 -15.44 -26.05
CA PRO A 35 -11.71 -15.23 -27.13
C PRO A 35 -12.83 -16.27 -27.31
N ASP A 36 -12.63 -17.52 -26.90
CA ASP A 36 -13.67 -18.57 -26.90
C ASP A 36 -14.76 -18.42 -25.80
N GLY A 37 -14.63 -17.46 -24.88
CA GLY A 37 -15.58 -17.18 -23.78
C GLY A 37 -15.74 -18.30 -22.73
N LYS A 38 -15.19 -19.49 -22.98
CA LYS A 38 -15.29 -20.69 -22.13
C LYS A 38 -14.06 -20.95 -21.28
N LYS A 39 -12.95 -20.25 -21.54
CA LYS A 39 -11.66 -20.43 -20.85
C LYS A 39 -11.22 -19.11 -20.23
N PHE A 40 -10.63 -19.21 -19.05
CA PHE A 40 -10.09 -18.07 -18.30
C PHE A 40 -8.59 -18.26 -18.07
N LYS A 41 -7.82 -17.19 -18.18
CA LYS A 41 -6.42 -17.14 -17.75
C LYS A 41 -6.34 -16.42 -16.41
N LYS A 42 -5.74 -17.07 -15.41
CA LYS A 42 -5.40 -16.43 -14.14
C LYS A 42 -4.19 -15.53 -14.33
N MET A 43 -4.35 -14.24 -14.06
CA MET A 43 -3.29 -13.25 -14.17
C MET A 43 -3.23 -12.42 -12.89
N LYS A 44 -2.03 -12.08 -12.44
CA LYS A 44 -1.83 -11.16 -11.33
C LYS A 44 -1.79 -9.74 -11.88
N VAL A 45 -2.87 -8.97 -11.74
CA VAL A 45 -3.03 -7.61 -12.31
C VAL A 45 -3.70 -6.68 -11.29
N PRO A 46 -3.60 -5.34 -11.42
CA PRO A 46 -4.33 -4.44 -10.53
C PRO A 46 -5.84 -4.58 -10.73
N SER A 47 -6.64 -4.30 -9.69
CA SER A 47 -8.10 -4.38 -9.78
C SER A 47 -8.70 -3.43 -10.84
N TYR A 48 -8.09 -2.26 -10.99
CA TYR A 48 -8.43 -1.24 -11.98
C TYR A 48 -7.18 -0.45 -12.37
N ILE A 49 -7.22 0.17 -13.55
CA ILE A 49 -6.22 1.07 -14.09
C ILE A 49 -6.81 2.47 -14.13
N ILE A 50 -5.98 3.47 -13.83
CA ILE A 50 -6.25 4.87 -14.15
C ILE A 50 -5.18 5.32 -15.13
N ALA A 51 -5.60 5.76 -16.31
CA ALA A 51 -4.74 6.33 -17.33
C ALA A 51 -5.21 7.75 -17.63
N GLU A 52 -4.29 8.69 -17.74
CA GLU A 52 -4.61 10.10 -17.91
C GLU A 52 -3.76 10.74 -19.00
N ASN A 53 -4.34 11.71 -19.68
CA ASN A 53 -3.61 12.66 -20.51
C ASN A 53 -4.10 14.09 -20.19
N PRO A 54 -3.64 15.14 -20.89
CA PRO A 54 -4.09 16.51 -20.64
C PRO A 54 -5.60 16.75 -20.80
N GLU A 55 -6.33 15.90 -21.54
CA GLU A 55 -7.74 16.10 -21.91
C GLU A 55 -8.69 15.15 -21.18
N LEU A 56 -8.29 13.90 -20.97
CA LEU A 56 -9.12 12.81 -20.47
C LEU A 56 -8.49 12.12 -19.26
N ASN A 57 -9.35 11.62 -18.38
CA ASN A 57 -9.03 10.63 -17.37
C ASN A 57 -9.84 9.37 -17.69
N VAL A 58 -9.18 8.26 -17.97
CA VAL A 58 -9.81 6.97 -18.28
C VAL A 58 -9.55 6.02 -17.13
N MET A 59 -10.64 5.46 -16.58
CA MET A 59 -10.60 4.44 -15.54
C MET A 59 -11.15 3.14 -16.11
N VAL A 60 -10.44 2.04 -15.90
CA VAL A 60 -10.80 0.73 -16.44
C VAL A 60 -10.64 -0.32 -15.37
N SER A 61 -11.68 -1.09 -15.09
CA SER A 61 -11.57 -2.29 -14.26
C SER A 61 -10.98 -3.44 -15.06
N LEU A 62 -10.04 -4.17 -14.45
CA LEU A 62 -9.52 -5.41 -15.02
C LEU A 62 -10.20 -6.67 -14.46
N CYS A 63 -10.74 -6.59 -13.24
CA CYS A 63 -11.27 -7.76 -12.53
C CYS A 63 -12.14 -7.45 -11.30
N GLY A 64 -12.65 -6.22 -11.20
CA GLY A 64 -13.50 -5.83 -10.07
C GLY A 64 -14.46 -4.69 -10.41
N GLN A 65 -14.95 -3.99 -9.40
CA GLN A 65 -15.65 -2.72 -9.61
C GLN A 65 -14.66 -1.57 -9.44
N ILE A 66 -14.77 -0.53 -10.26
CA ILE A 66 -14.05 0.72 -10.04
C ILE A 66 -14.55 1.32 -8.71
N PRO A 67 -13.66 1.78 -7.82
CA PRO A 67 -14.11 2.41 -6.58
C PRO A 67 -14.96 3.65 -6.85
N ARG A 68 -15.85 4.03 -5.92
CA ARG A 68 -16.62 5.29 -6.04
C ARG A 68 -15.68 6.49 -5.86
N VAL A 69 -15.13 7.00 -6.97
CA VAL A 69 -14.15 8.09 -6.95
C VAL A 69 -14.81 9.49 -6.99
N PHE A 70 -15.99 9.63 -7.58
CA PHE A 70 -16.63 10.93 -7.79
C PHE A 70 -17.76 11.20 -6.79
N PRO A 71 -17.71 12.31 -6.02
CA PRO A 71 -18.87 12.82 -5.33
C PRO A 71 -19.83 13.43 -6.36
N ASN A 72 -21.07 12.94 -6.38
CA ASN A 72 -22.25 13.52 -7.05
C ASN A 72 -22.56 13.22 -8.53
N ASP A 73 -21.78 12.45 -9.28
CA ASP A 73 -22.21 12.03 -10.63
C ASP A 73 -21.78 10.58 -10.96
N GLY A 74 -22.74 9.67 -10.98
CA GLY A 74 -22.63 8.33 -11.58
C GLY A 74 -21.78 7.28 -10.84
N THR A 75 -22.25 6.02 -10.83
CA THR A 75 -21.42 4.88 -10.38
C THR A 75 -20.61 4.34 -11.56
N CYS A 76 -19.29 4.57 -11.57
CA CYS A 76 -18.37 3.86 -12.45
C CYS A 76 -18.36 2.36 -12.10
N ARG A 77 -18.87 1.50 -13.01
CA ARG A 77 -18.87 0.04 -12.80
C ARG A 77 -17.64 -0.61 -13.40
N ASN A 78 -17.48 -0.57 -14.72
CA ASN A 78 -16.42 -1.31 -15.43
C ASN A 78 -15.41 -0.36 -16.09
N SER A 79 -15.88 0.72 -16.72
CA SER A 79 -14.99 1.74 -17.28
C SER A 79 -15.66 3.11 -17.31
N CYS A 80 -14.83 4.15 -17.22
CA CYS A 80 -15.25 5.53 -17.18
C CYS A 80 -14.27 6.43 -17.88
N VAL A 81 -14.80 7.42 -18.60
CA VAL A 81 -14.03 8.47 -19.24
C VAL A 81 -14.50 9.80 -18.69
N TYR A 82 -13.62 10.49 -17.97
CA TYR A 82 -13.87 11.83 -17.47
C TYR A 82 -13.15 12.84 -18.36
N ASN A 83 -13.92 13.71 -19.00
CA ASN A 83 -13.38 14.79 -19.82
C ASN A 83 -13.04 15.99 -18.92
N LYS A 84 -11.77 16.38 -18.89
CA LYS A 84 -11.26 17.47 -18.03
C LYS A 84 -11.74 18.84 -18.48
N ARG A 85 -11.97 19.04 -19.78
CA ARG A 85 -12.40 20.34 -20.35
C ARG A 85 -13.87 20.59 -20.08
N SER A 86 -14.75 19.65 -20.42
CA SER A 86 -16.19 19.77 -20.21
C SER A 86 -16.63 19.44 -18.78
N LYS A 87 -15.71 18.93 -17.94
CA LYS A 87 -15.99 18.40 -16.59
C LYS A 87 -17.13 17.37 -16.58
N SER A 88 -17.25 16.59 -17.66
CA SER A 88 -18.31 15.60 -17.82
C SER A 88 -17.76 14.19 -17.65
N LEU A 89 -18.49 13.36 -16.92
CA LEU A 89 -18.21 11.93 -16.77
C LEU A 89 -19.08 11.13 -17.73
N VAL A 90 -18.46 10.27 -18.52
CA VAL A 90 -19.14 9.27 -19.35
C VAL A 90 -18.86 7.89 -18.77
N THR A 91 -19.91 7.19 -18.39
CA THR A 91 -19.83 5.85 -17.77
C THR A 91 -20.30 4.79 -18.77
N SER A 92 -19.69 3.60 -18.75
CA SER A 92 -20.20 2.45 -19.51
C SER A 92 -21.64 2.10 -19.12
N ALA A 93 -22.56 2.00 -20.08
CA ALA A 93 -23.98 1.70 -19.83
C ALA A 93 -24.25 0.24 -19.44
N SER A 94 -23.36 -0.70 -19.78
CA SER A 94 -23.54 -2.13 -19.51
C SER A 94 -22.82 -2.59 -18.25
N SER A 95 -23.43 -3.55 -17.55
CA SER A 95 -22.87 -4.20 -16.36
C SER A 95 -21.87 -5.32 -16.67
N PHE A 96 -21.52 -5.58 -17.94
CA PHE A 96 -20.90 -6.85 -18.35
C PHE A 96 -19.74 -6.76 -19.36
N ALA A 97 -19.17 -5.60 -19.66
CA ALA A 97 -17.92 -5.56 -20.43
C ALA A 97 -16.77 -6.08 -19.56
N VAL A 98 -16.40 -7.35 -19.71
CA VAL A 98 -15.25 -8.00 -19.07
C VAL A 98 -14.10 -7.99 -20.07
N PRO A 99 -12.88 -7.55 -19.68
CA PRO A 99 -11.74 -7.61 -20.57
C PRO A 99 -11.45 -9.04 -21.03
N TYR A 100 -11.14 -9.19 -22.32
CA TYR A 100 -10.64 -10.45 -22.87
C TYR A 100 -9.28 -10.26 -23.53
N ILE A 101 -8.47 -11.33 -23.53
CA ILE A 101 -7.13 -11.32 -24.12
C ILE A 101 -7.26 -11.42 -25.63
N VAL A 102 -6.72 -10.45 -26.37
CA VAL A 102 -6.54 -10.57 -27.82
C VAL A 102 -5.24 -11.34 -28.07
N GLU A 103 -5.25 -12.31 -28.99
CA GLU A 103 -4.12 -13.20 -29.31
C GLU A 103 -2.78 -12.46 -29.38
N ASP A 104 -1.77 -12.97 -28.67
CA ASP A 104 -0.36 -12.79 -29.01
C ASP A 104 0.31 -14.16 -28.89
N ALA A 105 0.70 -14.73 -30.04
CA ALA A 105 1.43 -15.99 -30.14
C ALA A 105 2.86 -15.88 -29.56
N SER A 106 3.31 -14.67 -29.27
CA SER A 106 4.53 -14.40 -28.53
C SER A 106 4.16 -13.93 -27.12
N ASN A 107 4.79 -14.46 -26.07
CA ASN A 107 4.58 -13.97 -24.70
C ASN A 107 5.08 -12.50 -24.49
N LEU A 108 5.28 -11.73 -25.57
CA LEU A 108 5.95 -10.43 -25.60
C LEU A 108 4.99 -9.26 -25.37
N GLU A 109 3.70 -9.35 -25.69
CA GLU A 109 2.71 -8.33 -25.36
C GLU A 109 1.39 -9.00 -24.89
N ILE A 110 0.70 -8.41 -23.91
CA ILE A 110 -0.65 -8.87 -23.52
C ILE A 110 -1.61 -7.72 -23.74
N THR A 111 -2.58 -7.92 -24.62
CA THR A 111 -3.56 -6.90 -24.95
C THR A 111 -4.93 -7.30 -24.43
N LEU A 112 -5.51 -6.49 -23.55
CA LEU A 112 -6.87 -6.67 -23.07
C LEU A 112 -7.81 -5.73 -23.82
N ARG A 113 -8.84 -6.30 -24.42
CA ARG A 113 -9.85 -5.55 -25.15
C ARG A 113 -11.10 -5.36 -24.29
N LEU A 114 -11.57 -4.12 -24.20
CA LEU A 114 -12.86 -3.78 -23.60
C LEU A 114 -13.72 -3.06 -24.63
N GLU A 115 -14.83 -3.69 -24.98
CA GLU A 115 -15.89 -3.05 -25.76
C GLU A 115 -16.62 -2.04 -24.86
N ASN A 116 -16.69 -0.79 -25.30
CA ASN A 116 -17.40 0.26 -24.57
C ASN A 116 -18.26 1.12 -25.52
N VAL A 117 -19.18 1.89 -24.93
CA VAL A 117 -20.34 2.53 -25.58
C VAL A 117 -20.13 4.05 -25.78
N LEU A 118 -18.91 4.58 -25.66
CA LEU A 118 -18.68 6.02 -25.84
C LEU A 118 -18.68 6.35 -27.33
N LYS A 119 -19.67 7.11 -27.80
CA LYS A 119 -19.75 7.47 -29.23
C LYS A 119 -18.52 8.26 -29.66
N CYS A 120 -17.73 7.66 -30.54
CA CYS A 120 -16.61 8.29 -31.22
C CYS A 120 -17.09 9.09 -32.42
N THR A 121 -17.96 8.47 -33.23
CA THR A 121 -18.70 9.10 -34.30
C THR A 121 -20.20 8.92 -34.06
N LYS A 122 -21.07 9.31 -35.01
CA LYS A 122 -22.51 9.05 -34.89
C LYS A 122 -22.82 7.55 -34.77
N ASP A 123 -21.99 6.73 -35.39
CA ASP A 123 -22.22 5.30 -35.65
C ASP A 123 -21.21 4.37 -34.97
N GLU A 124 -20.05 4.87 -34.53
CA GLU A 124 -18.98 4.07 -33.91
C GLU A 124 -18.77 4.44 -32.44
N ASN A 125 -18.42 3.44 -31.63
CA ASN A 125 -18.03 3.63 -30.24
C ASN A 125 -16.52 3.49 -30.06
N TYR A 126 -15.97 4.19 -29.07
CA TYR A 126 -14.59 3.99 -28.64
C TYR A 126 -14.39 2.61 -28.05
N GLU A 127 -13.38 1.94 -28.57
CA GLU A 127 -12.83 0.71 -28.03
C GLU A 127 -11.66 1.03 -27.10
N ILE A 128 -11.58 0.36 -25.95
CA ILE A 128 -10.45 0.52 -25.01
C ILE A 128 -9.54 -0.70 -25.11
N MET A 129 -8.27 -0.45 -25.39
CA MET A 129 -7.23 -1.47 -25.50
C MET A 129 -6.19 -1.26 -24.41
N VAL A 130 -5.99 -2.24 -23.53
CA VAL A 130 -4.94 -2.18 -22.51
C VAL A 130 -3.76 -3.03 -22.97
N LYS A 131 -2.66 -2.39 -23.33
CA LYS A 131 -1.43 -3.03 -23.82
C LYS A 131 -0.41 -3.16 -22.69
N MET A 132 -0.07 -4.38 -22.31
CA MET A 132 0.94 -4.66 -21.28
C MET A 132 2.32 -4.93 -21.92
N VAL A 133 3.29 -4.08 -21.60
CA VAL A 133 4.62 -4.05 -22.24
C VAL A 133 5.77 -4.16 -21.26
N SER A 134 6.96 -4.52 -21.77
CA SER A 134 8.22 -4.53 -21.03
C SER A 134 9.05 -3.26 -21.34
N ASN A 135 8.49 -2.08 -21.08
CA ASN A 135 9.10 -0.79 -21.41
C ASN A 135 9.73 -0.13 -20.16
N PRO A 136 11.07 -0.07 -20.01
CA PRO A 136 11.71 0.47 -18.80
C PRO A 136 11.45 1.97 -18.58
N SER A 137 11.06 2.71 -19.61
CA SER A 137 10.76 4.14 -19.54
C SER A 137 9.35 4.44 -19.04
N LEU A 138 8.45 3.45 -19.05
CA LEU A 138 7.04 3.61 -18.66
C LEU A 138 6.91 3.58 -17.13
N LYS A 139 6.61 4.73 -16.52
CA LYS A 139 6.49 4.90 -15.06
C LYS A 139 5.06 4.76 -14.53
N LYS A 140 4.07 5.09 -15.36
CA LYS A 140 2.63 5.01 -15.06
C LYS A 140 1.87 4.62 -16.34
N PRO A 141 0.63 4.11 -16.24
CA PRO A 141 -0.19 3.84 -17.42
C PRO A 141 -0.29 5.09 -18.30
N ARG A 142 0.00 4.94 -19.59
CA ARG A 142 -0.03 6.02 -20.59
C ARG A 142 -1.26 5.84 -21.45
N LEU A 143 -2.05 6.92 -21.59
CA LEU A 143 -3.20 6.96 -22.48
C LEU A 143 -2.81 7.57 -23.83
N ASN A 144 -2.97 6.80 -24.90
CA ASN A 144 -2.86 7.23 -26.28
C ASN A 144 -4.28 7.26 -26.89
N ILE A 145 -4.60 8.34 -27.60
CA ILE A 145 -5.89 8.49 -28.28
C ILE A 145 -5.66 8.31 -29.78
N MET A 146 -6.41 7.40 -30.40
CA MET A 146 -6.40 7.16 -31.84
C MET A 146 -7.77 7.54 -32.41
N ASP A 147 -7.99 8.85 -32.55
CA ASP A 147 -9.29 9.43 -32.95
C ASP A 147 -9.80 8.89 -34.29
N THR A 148 -8.91 8.64 -35.25
CA THR A 148 -9.25 8.11 -36.58
C THR A 148 -9.69 6.64 -36.57
N GLN A 149 -9.45 5.94 -35.46
CA GLN A 149 -9.75 4.51 -35.31
C GLN A 149 -10.75 4.25 -34.17
N CYS A 150 -11.28 5.31 -33.55
CA CYS A 150 -12.15 5.20 -32.37
C CYS A 150 -11.56 4.28 -31.30
N GLN A 151 -10.26 4.45 -31.00
CA GLN A 151 -9.53 3.59 -30.08
C GLN A 151 -8.81 4.40 -29.00
N LEU A 152 -8.97 3.96 -27.76
CA LEU A 152 -8.26 4.45 -26.59
C LEU A 152 -7.28 3.36 -26.14
N GLU A 153 -5.99 3.59 -26.39
CA GLU A 153 -4.94 2.65 -26.00
C GLU A 153 -4.32 3.06 -24.65
N ILE A 154 -4.33 2.14 -23.70
CA ILE A 154 -3.68 2.27 -22.40
C ILE A 154 -2.46 1.36 -22.38
N GLU A 155 -1.27 1.95 -22.50
CA GLU A 155 -0.01 1.24 -22.34
C GLU A 155 0.34 1.14 -20.85
N MET A 156 0.58 -0.05 -20.32
CA MET A 156 1.02 -0.27 -18.94
C MET A 156 2.15 -1.31 -18.86
N LEU A 157 2.88 -1.33 -17.74
CA LEU A 157 3.91 -2.37 -17.51
C LEU A 157 3.26 -3.73 -17.29
N LYS A 158 3.90 -4.78 -17.81
CA LYS A 158 3.53 -6.14 -17.43
C LYS A 158 3.74 -6.37 -15.93
N PRO A 159 2.84 -7.13 -15.26
CA PRO A 159 2.97 -7.39 -13.82
C PRO A 159 4.21 -8.17 -13.39
N ASP A 160 4.75 -9.01 -14.28
CA ASP A 160 5.94 -9.83 -14.06
C ASP A 160 7.24 -9.15 -14.51
N TYR A 161 7.14 -8.03 -15.21
CA TYR A 161 8.29 -7.26 -15.63
C TYR A 161 8.82 -6.39 -14.49
N GLN A 162 10.11 -6.54 -14.18
CA GLN A 162 10.83 -5.68 -13.23
C GLN A 162 11.73 -4.73 -14.01
N PRO A 163 11.35 -3.45 -14.15
CA PRO A 163 12.20 -2.45 -14.82
C PRO A 163 13.56 -2.31 -14.10
N PRO A 164 14.63 -1.92 -14.81
CA PRO A 164 15.88 -1.49 -14.18
C PRO A 164 15.62 -0.38 -13.14
N CYS A 165 16.44 -0.34 -12.09
CA CYS A 165 16.24 0.58 -10.97
C CYS A 165 14.88 0.38 -10.24
N THR A 166 14.49 -0.89 -10.07
CA THR A 166 13.44 -1.29 -9.13
C THR A 166 13.99 -2.32 -8.16
N PHE A 167 13.36 -2.45 -7.00
CA PHE A 167 13.75 -3.42 -5.98
C PHE A 167 12.54 -4.18 -5.46
N LEU A 168 12.56 -5.51 -5.54
CA LEU A 168 11.50 -6.36 -4.99
C LEU A 168 11.81 -6.68 -3.53
N LEU A 169 10.93 -6.27 -2.63
CA LEU A 169 10.98 -6.61 -1.22
C LEU A 169 10.63 -8.10 -0.99
N ASP A 170 11.03 -8.65 0.15
CA ASP A 170 10.64 -10.01 0.57
C ASP A 170 9.11 -10.16 0.69
N THR A 171 8.41 -9.07 0.96
CA THR A 171 6.93 -8.96 0.97
C THR A 171 6.30 -9.04 -0.43
N LYS A 172 7.12 -9.19 -1.49
CA LYS A 172 6.73 -9.23 -2.91
C LYS A 172 6.20 -7.91 -3.46
N GLU A 173 6.55 -6.80 -2.84
CA GLU A 173 6.24 -5.46 -3.30
C GLU A 173 7.43 -4.85 -4.02
N LEU A 174 7.16 -4.19 -5.15
CA LEU A 174 8.19 -3.63 -6.01
C LEU A 174 8.32 -2.13 -5.75
N ILE A 175 9.50 -1.69 -5.30
CA ILE A 175 9.82 -0.28 -5.10
C ILE A 175 10.39 0.30 -6.40
N ASP A 176 9.84 1.41 -6.87
CA ASP A 176 10.29 2.09 -8.09
C ASP A 176 11.16 3.32 -7.79
N PHE A 177 12.45 3.21 -8.08
CA PHE A 177 13.42 4.31 -7.91
C PHE A 177 13.70 5.07 -9.22
N ARG A 178 13.02 4.78 -10.33
CA ARG A 178 13.25 5.46 -11.63
C ARG A 178 12.92 6.95 -11.61
N ALA A 179 12.19 7.43 -10.60
CA ALA A 179 11.97 8.86 -10.35
C ALA A 179 13.28 9.64 -10.07
N LEU A 180 14.35 8.97 -9.64
CA LEU A 180 15.64 9.58 -9.32
C LEU A 180 16.43 10.05 -10.56
N ASN A 181 16.04 9.60 -11.74
CA ASN A 181 16.81 9.70 -12.99
C ASN A 181 17.12 11.12 -13.51
N ARG A 182 16.60 12.17 -12.87
CA ARG A 182 16.79 13.58 -13.27
C ARG A 182 17.80 14.34 -12.42
N ARG A 183 18.36 13.72 -11.38
CA ARG A 183 19.17 14.41 -10.37
C ARG A 183 20.62 13.94 -10.42
N ILE A 184 21.54 14.88 -10.25
CA ILE A 184 22.98 14.63 -10.21
C ILE A 184 23.49 14.96 -8.81
N ILE A 185 24.26 14.05 -8.24
CA ILE A 185 25.02 14.25 -7.01
C ILE A 185 26.42 14.73 -7.44
N SER A 186 26.85 15.87 -6.90
CA SER A 186 28.18 16.42 -7.12
C SER A 186 28.98 16.33 -5.82
N VAL A 187 30.17 15.74 -5.87
CA VAL A 187 31.07 15.58 -4.72
C VAL A 187 32.44 16.19 -5.06
N PRO A 188 32.73 17.41 -4.59
CA PRO A 188 34.05 18.02 -4.76
C PRO A 188 35.11 17.25 -3.95
N TRP A 189 36.29 17.00 -4.54
CA TRP A 189 37.37 16.27 -3.88
C TRP A 189 38.74 16.61 -4.48
N LYS A 190 39.66 17.15 -3.65
CA LYS A 190 41.07 17.42 -4.00
C LYS A 190 41.28 18.04 -5.41
N GLY A 191 40.47 19.04 -5.78
CA GLY A 191 40.54 19.74 -7.07
C GLY A 191 39.79 19.08 -8.23
N GLU A 192 39.20 17.90 -8.01
CA GLU A 192 38.34 17.19 -8.94
C GLU A 192 36.88 17.23 -8.45
N THR A 193 35.93 16.86 -9.31
CA THR A 193 34.52 16.72 -8.94
C THR A 193 33.98 15.37 -9.40
N PHE A 194 33.50 14.55 -8.46
CA PHE A 194 32.73 13.36 -8.80
C PHE A 194 31.30 13.76 -9.12
N LYS A 195 30.75 13.22 -10.21
CA LYS A 195 29.37 13.40 -10.61
C LYS A 195 28.70 12.06 -10.78
N ILE A 196 27.53 11.93 -10.18
CA ILE A 196 26.84 10.66 -10.01
C ILE A 196 25.35 10.84 -10.31
N ALA A 197 24.80 9.96 -11.12
CA ALA A 197 23.38 9.88 -11.41
C ALA A 197 22.81 8.56 -10.85
N LEU A 198 21.76 8.67 -10.04
CA LEU A 198 21.00 7.51 -9.58
C LEU A 198 19.89 7.25 -10.59
N CYS A 199 19.92 6.09 -11.23
CA CYS A 199 18.91 5.63 -12.19
C CYS A 199 18.78 6.50 -13.44
N GLY A 200 19.80 7.28 -13.75
CA GLY A 200 19.87 8.21 -14.87
C GLY A 200 21.30 8.38 -15.35
N SER A 201 21.48 9.32 -16.29
CA SER A 201 22.77 9.54 -16.96
C SER A 201 23.39 10.88 -16.58
N VAL A 202 24.68 10.87 -16.30
CA VAL A 202 25.53 12.06 -16.22
C VAL A 202 25.93 12.45 -17.65
N ARG A 203 25.08 13.23 -18.33
CA ARG A 203 25.23 13.53 -19.77
C ARG A 203 26.57 14.16 -20.16
N GLU A 204 27.12 15.00 -19.29
CA GLU A 204 28.42 15.64 -19.51
C GLU A 204 29.61 14.67 -19.54
N CYS A 205 29.45 13.46 -19.00
CA CYS A 205 30.47 12.42 -19.02
C CYS A 205 30.26 11.37 -20.12
N GLY A 206 29.17 11.51 -20.88
CA GLY A 206 28.77 10.56 -21.93
C GLY A 206 27.33 10.07 -21.77
N LEU A 207 26.89 9.35 -22.81
CA LEU A 207 25.63 8.62 -22.78
C LEU A 207 25.80 7.36 -21.93
N GLU A 208 24.76 6.96 -21.21
CA GLU A 208 24.73 5.74 -20.39
C GLU A 208 25.75 5.69 -19.23
N VAL A 209 26.24 6.86 -18.78
CA VAL A 209 27.18 6.99 -17.66
C VAL A 209 26.44 7.30 -16.37
N ALA A 210 26.58 6.42 -15.36
CA ALA A 210 25.99 6.61 -14.04
C ALA A 210 26.94 7.35 -13.07
N GLY A 211 28.26 7.31 -13.30
CA GLY A 211 29.22 7.97 -12.42
C GLY A 211 30.56 8.23 -13.09
N CYS A 212 31.08 9.45 -12.90
CA CYS A 212 32.35 9.89 -13.46
C CYS A 212 33.06 10.89 -12.55
N LYS A 213 34.37 11.00 -12.72
CA LYS A 213 35.24 11.96 -12.06
C LYS A 213 35.70 12.96 -13.10
N VAL A 214 35.43 14.24 -12.86
CA VAL A 214 35.75 15.35 -13.76
C VAL A 214 36.89 16.16 -13.14
N GLY A 215 37.99 16.31 -13.88
CA GLY A 215 39.20 17.04 -13.50
C GLY A 215 40.00 17.38 -14.75
N ASN A 216 41.30 17.08 -14.77
CA ASN A 216 42.10 17.17 -15.99
C ASN A 216 41.71 16.11 -17.03
N ASP A 217 41.38 14.90 -16.56
CA ASP A 217 40.85 13.80 -17.36
C ASP A 217 39.51 13.31 -16.78
N THR A 218 38.62 12.84 -17.65
CA THR A 218 37.34 12.24 -17.24
C THR A 218 37.51 10.74 -17.02
N LEU A 219 37.32 10.28 -15.78
CA LEU A 219 37.32 8.85 -15.44
C LEU A 219 35.90 8.36 -15.18
N VAL A 220 35.41 7.43 -15.99
CA VAL A 220 34.11 6.76 -15.78
C VAL A 220 34.26 5.57 -14.84
N PHE A 221 33.42 5.49 -13.80
CA PHE A 221 33.45 4.40 -12.80
C PHE A 221 32.07 3.76 -12.52
N GLY A 222 31.02 4.19 -13.24
CA GLY A 222 29.73 3.52 -13.22
C GLY A 222 28.97 3.69 -14.55
N GLU A 223 28.39 2.59 -15.05
CA GLU A 223 27.50 2.57 -16.21
C GLU A 223 26.04 2.38 -15.76
N ILE A 224 25.08 2.95 -16.50
CA ILE A 224 23.64 2.81 -16.16
C ILE A 224 23.18 1.36 -16.29
N LYS A 225 23.58 0.68 -17.38
CA LYS A 225 23.20 -0.72 -17.65
C LYS A 225 23.61 -1.71 -16.57
N THR A 226 24.63 -1.38 -15.76
CA THR A 226 25.11 -2.22 -14.65
C THR A 226 24.59 -1.78 -13.29
N GLN A 227 23.75 -0.74 -13.26
CA GLN A 227 23.25 -0.16 -12.02
C GLN A 227 22.25 -1.09 -11.35
N GLN A 228 22.50 -1.41 -10.08
CA GLN A 228 21.61 -2.18 -9.23
C GLN A 228 21.26 -1.37 -8.00
N VAL A 229 19.98 -1.39 -7.63
CA VAL A 229 19.46 -0.74 -6.43
C VAL A 229 19.13 -1.81 -5.40
N ARG A 230 19.46 -1.53 -4.14
CA ARG A 230 19.08 -2.33 -2.97
C ARG A 230 18.60 -1.39 -1.89
N TYR A 231 17.56 -1.78 -1.19
CA TYR A 231 17.02 -1.00 -0.10
C TYR A 231 17.14 -1.78 1.21
N ASP A 232 17.74 -1.15 2.21
CA ASP A 232 17.89 -1.69 3.56
C ASP A 232 16.75 -1.14 4.42
N ASN A 233 15.75 -2.00 4.67
CA ASN A 233 14.55 -1.65 5.44
C ASN A 233 14.85 -1.32 6.91
N ILE A 234 15.90 -1.92 7.49
CA ILE A 234 16.20 -1.77 8.92
C ILE A 234 16.81 -0.40 9.17
N ASN A 235 17.77 -0.02 8.33
CA ASN A 235 18.48 1.25 8.45
C ASN A 235 17.87 2.37 7.59
N ASN A 236 16.83 2.08 6.81
CA ASN A 236 16.18 3.00 5.88
C ASN A 236 17.20 3.66 4.93
N HIS A 237 18.06 2.84 4.33
CA HIS A 237 19.12 3.30 3.42
C HIS A 237 18.94 2.70 2.03
N LEU A 238 18.96 3.56 1.02
CA LEU A 238 19.07 3.15 -0.38
C LEU A 238 20.54 2.97 -0.75
N LYS A 239 20.91 1.77 -1.18
CA LYS A 239 22.23 1.46 -1.73
C LYS A 239 22.14 1.27 -3.24
N VAL A 240 22.90 2.06 -3.98
CA VAL A 240 23.00 1.97 -5.44
C VAL A 240 24.42 1.57 -5.80
N VAL A 241 24.57 0.52 -6.58
CA VAL A 241 25.87 0.07 -7.09
C VAL A 241 25.87 0.10 -8.61
N ALA A 242 26.99 0.46 -9.21
CA ALA A 242 27.22 0.33 -10.65
C ALA A 242 28.66 -0.10 -10.89
N SER A 243 28.99 -0.52 -12.11
CA SER A 243 30.35 -0.97 -12.44
C SER A 243 30.72 -0.69 -13.89
N VAL A 244 32.02 -0.57 -14.15
CA VAL A 244 32.62 -0.49 -15.49
C VAL A 244 33.56 -1.68 -15.64
N GLY A 245 33.13 -2.65 -16.46
CA GLY A 245 33.81 -3.94 -16.58
C GLY A 245 34.01 -4.62 -15.21
N LYS A 246 35.11 -5.39 -15.06
CA LYS A 246 35.49 -6.02 -13.78
C LYS A 246 36.39 -5.14 -12.91
N LYS A 247 36.70 -3.92 -13.35
CA LYS A 247 37.80 -3.11 -12.79
C LYS A 247 37.34 -1.95 -11.94
N LEU A 248 36.20 -1.32 -12.18
CA LEU A 248 35.75 -0.16 -11.39
C LEU A 248 34.34 -0.37 -10.89
N LYS A 249 34.11 -0.02 -9.62
CA LYS A 249 32.80 -0.14 -8.97
C LYS A 249 32.42 1.19 -8.32
N MET A 250 31.19 1.58 -8.51
CA MET A 250 30.53 2.68 -7.81
C MET A 250 29.62 2.11 -6.71
N GLU A 251 29.64 2.70 -5.54
CA GLU A 251 28.70 2.44 -4.45
C GLU A 251 28.23 3.75 -3.84
N VAL A 252 26.93 3.99 -3.85
CA VAL A 252 26.30 5.17 -3.28
C VAL A 252 25.32 4.73 -2.22
N LYS A 253 25.45 5.26 -1.02
CA LYS A 253 24.50 5.06 0.07
C LYS A 253 23.76 6.36 0.32
N VAL A 254 22.46 6.32 0.12
CA VAL A 254 21.56 7.43 0.41
C VAL A 254 20.91 7.17 1.75
N HIS A 255 21.29 7.96 2.73
CA HIS A 255 20.67 8.00 4.05
C HIS A 255 19.32 8.69 3.92
N CYS A 256 18.25 8.01 4.32
CA CYS A 256 16.93 8.63 4.35
C CYS A 256 16.94 9.82 5.32
N ASN A 257 16.57 10.98 4.80
CA ASN A 257 16.26 12.15 5.59
C ASN A 257 15.04 12.85 5.00
N TRP A 258 13.88 12.64 5.61
CA TRP A 258 12.60 13.21 5.17
C TRP A 258 12.58 14.74 5.15
N LEU A 259 13.54 15.42 5.77
CA LEU A 259 13.62 16.88 5.78
C LEU A 259 14.39 17.44 4.58
N VAL A 260 15.08 16.62 3.79
CA VAL A 260 16.05 17.10 2.79
C VAL A 260 15.62 16.69 1.38
N PRO A 261 14.86 17.53 0.63
CA PRO A 261 14.37 17.22 -0.72
C PRO A 261 15.42 17.40 -1.84
N TYR A 262 16.70 17.27 -1.48
CA TYR A 262 17.88 17.34 -2.34
C TYR A 262 18.95 16.40 -1.78
N PHE A 263 20.08 16.23 -2.47
CA PHE A 263 21.20 15.45 -1.95
C PHE A 263 22.09 16.35 -1.10
N ALA A 264 21.97 16.26 0.22
CA ALA A 264 22.79 17.00 1.17
C ALA A 264 24.01 16.19 1.61
N ASN A 265 25.01 16.92 2.11
CA ASN A 265 26.20 16.38 2.75
C ASN A 265 26.90 15.27 1.92
N PRO A 266 27.12 15.44 0.61
CA PRO A 266 27.80 14.44 -0.19
C PRO A 266 29.24 14.23 0.28
N LYS A 267 29.58 12.98 0.59
CA LYS A 267 30.90 12.59 1.05
C LYS A 267 31.45 11.47 0.19
N TYR A 268 32.72 11.58 -0.18
CA TYR A 268 33.49 10.50 -0.77
C TYR A 268 34.29 9.80 0.34
N MET A 269 34.15 8.48 0.44
CA MET A 269 34.85 7.65 1.40
C MET A 269 36.14 7.13 0.76
N GLU A 270 37.25 7.85 0.98
CA GLU A 270 38.57 7.47 0.46
C GLU A 270 38.95 6.07 0.99
N PRO A 271 39.25 5.10 0.12
CA PRO A 271 39.58 3.75 0.57
C PRO A 271 40.95 3.73 1.27
N ALA A 272 41.05 2.97 2.37
CA ALA A 272 42.28 2.83 3.17
C ALA A 272 43.45 2.15 2.44
N GLN A 273 43.17 1.48 1.31
CA GLN A 273 44.15 0.90 0.39
C GLN A 273 43.74 1.25 -1.04
N GLN A 274 44.63 1.10 -2.04
CA GLN A 274 44.31 1.32 -3.45
C GLN A 274 43.09 0.49 -3.87
N GLY A 275 41.93 1.16 -3.86
CA GLY A 275 40.64 0.55 -4.06
C GLY A 275 40.09 0.89 -5.43
N ARG A 276 39.61 -0.14 -6.13
CA ARG A 276 38.85 -0.04 -7.39
C ARG A 276 37.36 0.30 -7.18
N THR A 277 36.99 0.66 -5.95
CA THR A 277 35.61 0.93 -5.54
C THR A 277 35.50 2.34 -5.01
N TYR A 278 34.68 3.16 -5.64
CA TYR A 278 34.34 4.51 -5.20
C TYR A 278 33.08 4.46 -4.35
N LYS A 279 33.21 4.85 -3.08
CA LYS A 279 32.11 4.83 -2.11
C LYS A 279 31.67 6.25 -1.78
N PHE A 280 30.37 6.49 -1.82
CA PHE A 280 29.77 7.79 -1.54
C PHE A 280 28.64 7.64 -0.54
N GLU A 281 28.50 8.62 0.35
CA GLU A 281 27.37 8.75 1.25
C GLU A 281 26.71 10.13 1.05
N VAL A 282 25.38 10.16 1.01
CA VAL A 282 24.56 11.38 0.89
C VAL A 282 23.32 11.25 1.76
N GLU A 283 22.74 12.38 2.16
CA GLU A 283 21.46 12.43 2.88
C GLU A 283 20.38 13.00 1.97
N SER A 284 19.22 12.34 1.90
CA SER A 284 18.09 12.84 1.11
C SER A 284 16.77 12.15 1.43
N SER A 285 15.66 12.86 1.21
CA SER A 285 14.32 12.27 1.23
C SER A 285 14.11 11.28 0.10
N PHE A 286 14.94 11.33 -0.95
CA PHE A 286 14.92 10.38 -2.07
C PHE A 286 15.39 8.97 -1.71
N GLY A 287 16.15 8.83 -0.62
CA GLY A 287 16.52 7.52 -0.07
C GLY A 287 15.43 6.91 0.81
N CYS A 288 14.39 7.68 1.13
CA CYS A 288 13.32 7.24 2.01
C CYS A 288 12.25 6.46 1.26
N VAL A 289 11.98 5.23 1.65
CA VAL A 289 10.86 4.45 1.13
C VAL A 289 9.84 4.28 2.24
N LYS A 290 8.58 4.49 1.90
CA LYS A 290 7.48 4.16 2.79
C LYS A 290 7.08 2.70 2.58
N LEU A 291 7.54 1.83 3.47
CA LEU A 291 7.15 0.42 3.49
C LEU A 291 5.68 0.27 3.94
N PRO A 292 5.00 -0.81 3.53
CA PRO A 292 3.67 -1.08 4.02
C PRO A 292 3.70 -1.34 5.52
N THR A 293 2.60 -0.97 6.15
CA THR A 293 2.48 -1.03 7.59
C THR A 293 1.97 -2.40 8.02
N ASN A 294 2.80 -3.17 8.73
CA ASN A 294 2.31 -4.36 9.42
C ASN A 294 1.47 -3.92 10.63
N CYS A 295 0.17 -4.18 10.57
CA CYS A 295 -0.79 -3.79 11.62
C CYS A 295 -1.11 -4.93 12.60
N ILE A 296 -0.35 -6.02 12.56
CA ILE A 296 -0.39 -7.09 13.54
C ILE A 296 0.77 -6.90 14.52
N ILE A 297 0.45 -6.72 15.79
CA ILE A 297 1.39 -6.38 16.86
C ILE A 297 1.43 -7.55 17.82
N HIS A 298 2.60 -8.15 18.01
CA HIS A 298 2.81 -9.21 18.98
C HIS A 298 3.47 -8.63 20.24
N ASP A 299 2.73 -8.64 21.36
CA ASP A 299 3.26 -8.29 22.67
C ASP A 299 3.86 -9.54 23.32
N ALA A 300 5.16 -9.75 23.10
CA ALA A 300 5.90 -10.88 23.62
C ALA A 300 5.91 -10.95 25.16
N LYS A 301 5.70 -9.82 25.88
CA LYS A 301 5.69 -9.82 27.35
C LYS A 301 4.46 -10.50 27.93
N ASN A 302 3.33 -10.39 27.23
CA ASN A 302 2.04 -10.91 27.69
C ASN A 302 1.48 -12.03 26.80
N ASP A 303 2.22 -12.44 25.77
CA ASP A 303 1.80 -13.43 24.77
C ASP A 303 0.44 -13.07 24.13
N MET A 304 0.29 -11.80 23.75
CA MET A 304 -0.93 -11.27 23.16
C MET A 304 -0.67 -10.76 21.74
N THR A 305 -1.63 -11.00 20.84
CA THR A 305 -1.58 -10.48 19.48
C THR A 305 -2.69 -9.46 19.27
N TYR A 306 -2.35 -8.27 18.85
CA TYR A 306 -3.30 -7.22 18.48
C TYR A 306 -3.34 -7.11 16.96
N ASN A 307 -4.54 -7.16 16.37
CA ASN A 307 -4.71 -7.00 14.94
C ASN A 307 -5.53 -5.73 14.68
N LEU A 308 -4.86 -4.69 14.20
CA LEU A 308 -5.45 -3.40 13.85
C LEU A 308 -5.84 -3.28 12.37
N GLU A 309 -5.67 -4.32 11.56
CA GLU A 309 -6.00 -4.30 10.12
C GLU A 309 -7.47 -3.92 9.89
N GLY A 310 -8.35 -4.31 10.82
CA GLY A 310 -9.77 -3.94 10.80
C GLY A 310 -10.05 -2.43 10.94
N LEU A 311 -9.05 -1.62 11.31
CA LEU A 311 -9.12 -0.16 11.32
C LEU A 311 -8.56 0.47 10.04
N SER A 312 -8.02 -0.33 9.11
CA SER A 312 -7.55 0.17 7.82
C SER A 312 -8.71 0.73 6.99
N ASN A 313 -8.54 1.95 6.51
CA ASN A 313 -9.48 2.59 5.60
C ASN A 313 -8.71 3.53 4.68
N LYS A 314 -8.48 3.11 3.44
CA LYS A 314 -7.74 3.89 2.44
C LYS A 314 -8.32 5.28 2.18
N TYR A 315 -9.62 5.51 2.42
CA TYR A 315 -10.25 6.82 2.27
C TYR A 315 -10.24 7.67 3.54
N GLY A 316 -9.72 7.11 4.63
CA GLY A 316 -9.60 7.75 5.91
C GLY A 316 -10.85 7.70 6.78
N HIS A 317 -10.66 7.46 8.07
CA HIS A 317 -11.64 7.72 9.11
C HIS A 317 -11.67 9.21 9.41
N ARG A 318 -12.87 9.81 9.38
CA ARG A 318 -13.03 11.24 9.62
C ARG A 318 -13.04 11.54 11.11
N VAL A 319 -12.11 12.38 11.56
CA VAL A 319 -12.03 12.87 12.95
C VAL A 319 -12.34 14.34 12.96
N LYS A 320 -13.42 14.76 13.64
CA LYS A 320 -13.77 16.17 13.75
C LYS A 320 -12.74 16.89 14.63
N ALA A 321 -12.24 18.04 14.18
CA ALA A 321 -11.33 18.90 14.91
C ALA A 321 -12.01 20.23 15.29
N VAL A 322 -11.24 21.22 15.73
CA VAL A 322 -11.75 22.56 16.09
C VAL A 322 -12.21 23.32 14.84
N GLY A 323 -13.39 23.92 14.92
CA GLY A 323 -13.99 24.68 13.82
C GLY A 323 -14.51 23.78 12.68
N SER A 324 -14.20 24.14 11.43
CA SER A 324 -14.53 23.38 10.22
C SER A 324 -13.52 22.27 9.88
N LYS A 325 -12.41 22.20 10.60
CA LYS A 325 -11.29 21.30 10.32
C LYS A 325 -11.63 19.87 10.68
N TYR A 326 -11.07 18.92 9.94
CA TYR A 326 -11.12 17.50 10.29
C TYR A 326 -9.85 16.78 9.85
N PHE A 327 -9.59 15.63 10.44
CA PHE A 327 -8.53 14.72 10.02
C PHE A 327 -9.12 13.52 9.28
N LEU A 328 -8.39 13.02 8.30
CA LEU A 328 -8.57 11.70 7.71
C LEU A 328 -7.46 10.80 8.26
N LEU A 329 -7.82 9.63 8.79
CA LEU A 329 -6.85 8.69 9.37
C LEU A 329 -6.92 7.32 8.70
N ASN A 330 -5.76 6.76 8.36
CA ASN A 330 -5.61 5.36 7.97
C ASN A 330 -4.40 4.76 8.71
N ILE A 331 -4.63 3.89 9.70
CA ILE A 331 -3.58 3.40 10.61
C ILE A 331 -2.63 2.39 9.93
N CYS A 332 -3.13 1.67 8.91
CA CYS A 332 -2.43 0.53 8.32
C CYS A 332 -1.97 0.78 6.88
N GLY A 333 -1.92 2.04 6.46
CA GLY A 333 -1.53 2.37 5.10
C GLY A 333 -1.75 3.82 4.75
N SER A 334 -1.29 4.22 3.57
CA SER A 334 -1.46 5.58 3.07
C SER A 334 -2.94 5.90 2.82
N LEU A 335 -3.29 7.18 2.98
CA LEU A 335 -4.56 7.73 2.54
C LEU A 335 -4.55 7.89 1.02
N VAL A 336 -5.74 7.76 0.45
CA VAL A 336 -6.06 8.07 -0.94
C VAL A 336 -7.28 8.97 -0.93
N THR A 337 -7.10 10.22 -1.34
CA THR A 337 -8.21 11.16 -1.36
C THR A 337 -9.13 10.92 -2.56
N ARG A 338 -10.40 11.30 -2.40
CA ARG A 338 -11.41 11.19 -3.46
C ARG A 338 -11.32 12.42 -4.35
N GLY A 339 -10.68 12.30 -5.50
CA GLY A 339 -10.59 13.37 -6.48
C GLY A 339 -9.69 13.01 -7.66
N PRO A 340 -9.83 13.69 -8.80
CA PRO A 340 -8.99 13.46 -9.97
C PRO A 340 -7.57 14.04 -9.82
N GLN A 341 -7.36 14.96 -8.88
CA GLN A 341 -6.06 15.57 -8.61
C GLN A 341 -5.53 15.09 -7.26
N LYS A 342 -4.24 14.73 -7.24
CA LYS A 342 -3.52 14.40 -6.01
C LYS A 342 -3.21 15.68 -5.23
N ASN A 343 -3.52 15.69 -3.95
CA ASN A 343 -3.10 16.76 -3.02
C ASN A 343 -1.80 16.38 -2.30
N GLU A 344 -1.32 17.27 -1.42
CA GLU A 344 -0.13 17.06 -0.60
C GLU A 344 -0.12 15.70 0.11
N CYS A 345 -1.21 15.33 0.79
CA CYS A 345 -1.31 14.07 1.51
C CYS A 345 -1.22 12.83 0.59
N ASP A 346 -1.73 12.90 -0.64
CA ASP A 346 -1.60 11.81 -1.62
C ASP A 346 -0.16 11.68 -2.13
N LEU A 347 0.54 12.81 -2.30
CA LEU A 347 1.91 12.87 -2.81
C LEU A 347 2.92 12.41 -1.76
N GLU A 348 2.68 12.76 -0.50
CA GLU A 348 3.55 12.42 0.62
C GLU A 348 3.14 11.12 1.33
N HIS A 349 2.14 10.41 0.81
CA HIS A 349 1.64 9.17 1.37
C HIS A 349 1.24 9.32 2.84
N SER A 350 0.53 10.40 3.17
CA SER A 350 0.07 10.66 4.53
C SER A 350 -0.82 9.53 5.06
N GLN A 351 -0.70 9.21 6.34
CA GLN A 351 -1.63 8.33 7.09
C GLN A 351 -2.56 9.14 8.00
N ALA A 352 -2.16 10.36 8.35
CA ALA A 352 -2.98 11.32 9.06
C ALA A 352 -2.97 12.64 8.29
N CYS A 353 -4.08 12.97 7.63
CA CYS A 353 -4.18 14.17 6.81
C CYS A 353 -5.18 15.14 7.42
N GLN A 354 -4.76 16.39 7.67
CA GLN A 354 -5.68 17.45 8.04
C GLN A 354 -6.29 18.06 6.79
N VAL A 355 -7.60 18.27 6.80
CA VAL A 355 -8.35 18.94 5.75
C VAL A 355 -9.01 20.21 6.29
N ASP A 356 -8.78 21.31 5.60
CA ASP A 356 -9.41 22.61 5.86
C ASP A 356 -9.80 23.29 4.54
N GLY A 357 -11.08 23.16 4.16
CA GLY A 357 -11.55 23.60 2.84
C GLY A 357 -10.84 22.86 1.71
N THR A 358 -10.02 23.58 0.94
CA THR A 358 -9.20 23.04 -0.16
C THR A 358 -7.75 22.73 0.25
N SER A 359 -7.36 23.02 1.49
CA SER A 359 -6.02 22.78 2.02
C SER A 359 -5.92 21.39 2.64
N TYR A 360 -4.82 20.71 2.31
CA TYR A 360 -4.45 19.38 2.82
C TYR A 360 -3.07 19.50 3.43
N ILE A 361 -2.92 19.07 4.68
CA ILE A 361 -1.63 19.09 5.39
C ILE A 361 -1.34 17.69 5.90
N ASN A 362 -0.17 17.17 5.56
CA ASN A 362 0.31 15.89 6.06
C ASN A 362 0.68 15.99 7.55
N LYS A 363 -0.02 15.25 8.41
CA LYS A 363 0.24 15.19 9.86
C LYS A 363 0.99 13.93 10.30
N GLY A 364 1.48 13.16 9.33
CA GLY A 364 2.28 11.97 9.57
C GLY A 364 2.12 10.93 8.46
N SER A 365 3.21 10.26 8.14
CA SER A 365 3.31 9.26 7.07
C SER A 365 3.80 7.89 7.59
N ILE A 366 4.63 7.86 8.62
CA ILE A 366 5.31 6.64 9.08
C ILE A 366 4.78 6.19 10.43
N PRO A 367 4.07 5.06 10.50
CA PRO A 367 3.51 4.56 11.73
C PRO A 367 4.53 3.71 12.49
N SER A 368 4.45 3.78 13.81
CA SER A 368 5.08 2.87 14.75
C SER A 368 4.07 2.50 15.84
N PHE A 369 4.24 1.33 16.43
CA PHE A 369 3.28 0.75 17.37
C PHE A 369 3.97 0.38 18.68
N GLU A 370 3.38 0.79 19.79
CA GLU A 370 3.82 0.43 21.13
C GLU A 370 2.63 -0.06 21.95
N VAL A 371 2.79 -1.16 22.69
CA VAL A 371 1.78 -1.64 23.62
C VAL A 371 2.15 -1.19 25.03
N LYS A 372 1.28 -0.40 25.67
CA LYS A 372 1.48 0.07 27.04
C LYS A 372 0.15 0.05 27.80
N ASN A 373 0.15 -0.51 29.01
CA ASN A 373 -1.02 -0.52 29.90
C ASN A 373 -2.32 -1.03 29.23
N LYS A 374 -2.24 -2.06 28.39
CA LYS A 374 -3.37 -2.65 27.63
C LYS A 374 -4.00 -1.70 26.58
N ALA A 375 -3.36 -0.59 26.27
CA ALA A 375 -3.66 0.27 25.12
C ALA A 375 -2.54 0.16 24.08
N ILE A 376 -2.89 0.40 22.82
CA ILE A 376 -1.94 0.44 21.71
C ILE A 376 -1.70 1.91 21.38
N LYS A 377 -0.48 2.39 21.58
CA LYS A 377 -0.05 3.71 21.13
C LYS A 377 0.45 3.58 19.68
N VAL A 378 -0.20 4.28 18.78
CA VAL A 378 0.23 4.45 17.39
C VAL A 378 0.87 5.81 17.26
N ILE A 379 2.12 5.89 16.78
CA ILE A 379 2.79 7.16 16.50
C ILE A 379 3.04 7.22 15.01
N ILE A 380 2.40 8.17 14.34
CA ILE A 380 2.58 8.44 12.92
C ILE A 380 3.46 9.68 12.76
N SER A 381 4.73 9.49 12.44
CA SER A 381 5.74 10.54 12.28
C SER A 381 5.93 10.98 10.83
N GLU A 382 6.81 11.96 10.60
CA GLU A 382 7.18 12.46 9.26
C GLU A 382 6.01 13.04 8.46
N GLY A 383 5.29 13.98 9.08
CA GLY A 383 4.36 14.87 8.38
C GLY A 383 5.05 16.08 7.75
N SER A 384 4.26 17.04 7.26
CA SER A 384 4.78 18.29 6.73
C SER A 384 5.56 19.06 7.79
N ARG A 385 6.48 19.92 7.34
CA ARG A 385 7.17 20.84 8.24
C ARG A 385 6.18 21.79 8.90
N CYS A 386 6.24 21.88 10.22
CA CYS A 386 5.45 22.84 11.00
C CYS A 386 6.30 24.05 11.45
N ASN A 387 7.61 23.85 11.62
CA ASN A 387 8.59 24.90 11.92
C ASN A 387 9.98 24.49 11.38
N VAL A 388 11.01 25.29 11.65
CA VAL A 388 12.36 25.10 11.08
C VAL A 388 12.99 23.75 11.44
N ASN A 389 12.70 23.24 12.65
CA ASN A 389 13.40 22.08 13.21
C ASN A 389 12.48 20.86 13.43
N GLN A 390 11.19 20.96 13.07
CA GLN A 390 10.20 19.93 13.40
C GLN A 390 9.19 19.70 12.26
N THR A 391 8.75 18.45 12.18
CA THR A 391 7.65 17.98 11.34
C THR A 391 6.45 17.62 12.21
N TYR A 392 5.26 17.64 11.60
CA TYR A 392 4.07 17.16 12.29
C TYR A 392 4.17 15.66 12.59
N SER A 393 3.56 15.27 13.70
CA SER A 393 3.30 13.87 14.05
C SER A 393 1.90 13.71 14.64
N THR A 394 1.36 12.50 14.55
CA THR A 394 0.06 12.14 15.11
C THR A 394 0.22 10.98 16.08
N GLU A 395 -0.15 11.18 17.33
CA GLU A 395 -0.23 10.15 18.37
C GLU A 395 -1.67 9.71 18.55
N ILE A 396 -1.93 8.41 18.38
CA ILE A 396 -3.24 7.80 18.53
C ILE A 396 -3.17 6.78 19.67
N GLU A 397 -3.97 6.98 20.70
CA GLU A 397 -4.18 5.98 21.75
C GLU A 397 -5.39 5.12 21.39
N VAL A 398 -5.13 3.88 20.95
CA VAL A 398 -6.17 2.92 20.58
C VAL A 398 -6.47 2.02 21.77
N VAL A 399 -7.68 2.15 22.31
CA VAL A 399 -8.12 1.52 23.56
C VAL A 399 -9.14 0.43 23.24
N CYS A 400 -8.94 -0.77 23.80
CA CYS A 400 -9.93 -1.85 23.71
C CYS A 400 -11.24 -1.42 24.40
N SER A 401 -12.32 -1.47 23.65
CA SER A 401 -13.68 -1.19 24.13
C SER A 401 -14.64 -2.21 23.54
N TYR A 402 -15.66 -2.62 24.30
CA TYR A 402 -16.72 -3.49 23.77
C TYR A 402 -17.64 -2.76 22.79
N ILE A 403 -17.61 -1.43 22.77
CA ILE A 403 -18.42 -0.55 21.93
C ILE A 403 -17.50 0.25 21.02
N GLU A 404 -17.83 0.30 19.73
CA GLU A 404 -17.13 1.17 18.77
C GLU A 404 -17.54 2.63 19.02
N LYS A 405 -16.59 3.46 19.47
CA LYS A 405 -16.82 4.90 19.69
C LYS A 405 -16.06 5.78 18.71
N GLY A 406 -15.28 5.20 17.80
CA GLY A 406 -14.53 5.90 16.77
C GLY A 406 -13.37 6.74 17.31
N PRO A 407 -12.58 7.32 16.40
CA PRO A 407 -11.49 8.24 16.74
C PRO A 407 -12.02 9.61 17.16
N LYS A 408 -11.43 10.17 18.21
CA LYS A 408 -11.75 11.49 18.77
C LYS A 408 -10.48 12.33 18.89
N PHE A 409 -10.54 13.53 18.33
CA PHE A 409 -9.50 14.53 18.50
C PHE A 409 -9.45 15.00 19.95
N ILE A 410 -8.24 15.05 20.52
CA ILE A 410 -8.00 15.52 21.88
C ILE A 410 -7.43 16.93 21.83
N LEU A 411 -6.27 17.10 21.20
CA LEU A 411 -5.58 18.39 21.06
C LEU A 411 -4.51 18.32 19.95
N GLU A 412 -4.03 19.50 19.54
CA GLU A 412 -2.80 19.65 18.75
C GLU A 412 -1.91 20.65 19.46
N GLN A 413 -0.67 20.25 19.78
CA GLN A 413 0.29 21.11 20.47
C GLN A 413 1.72 20.74 20.05
N ASN A 414 2.59 21.73 19.85
CA ASN A 414 4.00 21.53 19.47
C ASN A 414 4.16 20.57 18.27
N CYS A 415 3.33 20.74 17.26
CA CYS A 415 3.28 19.90 16.06
C CYS A 415 2.88 18.43 16.28
N VAL A 416 2.34 18.11 17.45
CA VAL A 416 1.82 16.78 17.77
C VAL A 416 0.30 16.83 17.84
N VAL A 417 -0.37 16.07 16.98
CA VAL A 417 -1.81 15.84 17.03
C VAL A 417 -2.08 14.64 17.93
N LYS A 418 -2.99 14.77 18.89
CA LYS A 418 -3.37 13.69 19.81
C LYS A 418 -4.81 13.25 19.56
N ILE A 419 -4.99 11.95 19.40
CA ILE A 419 -6.27 11.31 19.09
C ILE A 419 -6.44 10.11 20.01
N MET A 420 -7.67 9.86 20.46
CA MET A 420 -8.04 8.65 21.20
C MET A 420 -9.07 7.87 20.39
N TRP A 421 -8.92 6.55 20.32
CA TRP A 421 -9.84 5.69 19.59
C TRP A 421 -10.22 4.48 20.43
N GLU A 422 -11.46 4.46 20.91
CA GLU A 422 -12.03 3.33 21.63
C GLU A 422 -12.75 2.39 20.65
N THR A 423 -12.24 1.18 20.45
CA THR A 423 -12.75 0.23 19.46
C THR A 423 -12.59 -1.23 19.90
N PRO A 424 -13.52 -2.14 19.53
CA PRO A 424 -13.35 -3.59 19.71
C PRO A 424 -12.15 -4.16 18.97
N LYS A 425 -11.66 -3.48 17.91
CA LYS A 425 -10.52 -3.94 17.11
C LYS A 425 -9.17 -3.82 17.83
N ALA A 426 -9.10 -3.01 18.89
CA ALA A 426 -7.92 -2.92 19.74
C ALA A 426 -7.87 -3.98 20.84
N CYS A 427 -8.92 -4.81 20.96
CA CYS A 427 -8.91 -5.89 21.92
C CYS A 427 -7.93 -6.99 21.47
N PRO A 428 -7.07 -7.48 22.38
CA PRO A 428 -6.11 -8.51 22.04
C PRO A 428 -6.84 -9.79 21.63
N LYS A 429 -6.30 -10.43 20.59
CA LYS A 429 -6.61 -11.81 20.27
C LYS A 429 -5.68 -12.70 21.08
N PHE A 430 -6.28 -13.72 21.66
CA PHE A 430 -5.59 -14.69 22.48
C PHE A 430 -6.13 -16.05 22.09
N GLU A 431 -5.26 -16.89 21.55
CA GLU A 431 -5.57 -18.29 21.31
C GLU A 431 -4.96 -19.06 22.48
N LYS A 432 -5.80 -19.46 23.43
CA LYS A 432 -5.44 -20.46 24.43
C LYS A 432 -6.30 -21.69 24.25
N GLN A 433 -5.62 -22.82 24.32
CA GLN A 433 -6.22 -24.14 24.43
C GLN A 433 -6.07 -24.59 25.88
N SER A 434 -7.08 -25.28 26.38
CA SER A 434 -7.05 -25.92 27.68
C SER A 434 -7.68 -27.30 27.57
N ASP A 435 -7.02 -28.31 28.15
CA ASP A 435 -7.49 -29.69 28.15
C ASP A 435 -8.37 -30.01 29.38
N SER A 436 -8.91 -28.98 30.05
CA SER A 436 -9.61 -29.12 31.33
C SER A 436 -10.98 -28.45 31.38
N CYS A 437 -11.53 -28.05 30.23
CA CYS A 437 -12.79 -27.28 30.14
C CYS A 437 -12.82 -26.02 31.02
N GLU A 438 -11.63 -25.54 31.40
CA GLU A 438 -11.38 -24.39 32.24
C GLU A 438 -10.20 -23.64 31.67
N LEU A 439 -10.37 -22.37 31.38
CA LEU A 439 -9.40 -21.54 30.69
C LEU A 439 -9.07 -20.34 31.56
N SER A 440 -7.87 -20.30 32.12
CA SER A 440 -7.39 -19.13 32.86
C SER A 440 -6.72 -18.11 31.93
N THR A 441 -7.31 -16.92 31.83
CA THR A 441 -6.76 -15.79 31.05
C THR A 441 -6.43 -14.60 31.95
N SER A 442 -5.57 -13.70 31.46
CA SER A 442 -5.22 -12.43 32.12
C SER A 442 -6.38 -11.43 32.22
N PHE A 443 -7.53 -11.72 31.61
CA PHE A 443 -8.75 -10.91 31.64
C PHE A 443 -9.90 -11.54 32.45
N GLY A 444 -9.67 -12.71 33.07
CA GLY A 444 -10.68 -13.50 33.76
C GLY A 444 -10.70 -14.94 33.23
N GLY A 445 -10.88 -15.91 34.12
CA GLY A 445 -11.00 -17.32 33.74
C GLY A 445 -12.40 -17.65 33.24
N VAL A 446 -12.49 -18.53 32.24
CA VAL A 446 -13.75 -19.16 31.84
C VAL A 446 -13.72 -20.60 32.34
N ASN A 447 -14.58 -20.94 33.30
CA ASN A 447 -14.75 -22.31 33.76
C ASN A 447 -16.11 -22.82 33.28
N LEU A 448 -16.09 -23.76 32.34
CA LEU A 448 -17.31 -24.35 31.77
C LEU A 448 -17.66 -25.70 32.42
N LYS A 449 -16.93 -26.14 33.46
CA LYS A 449 -17.22 -27.41 34.15
C LYS A 449 -18.63 -27.45 34.72
N SER A 450 -19.18 -26.30 35.13
CA SER A 450 -20.57 -26.19 35.62
C SER A 450 -21.62 -26.48 34.53
N LEU A 451 -21.24 -26.53 33.25
CA LEU A 451 -22.13 -26.92 32.17
C LEU A 451 -22.19 -28.44 31.97
N HIS A 452 -21.30 -29.19 32.62
CA HIS A 452 -21.46 -30.64 32.75
C HIS A 452 -22.51 -30.91 33.81
N GLY A 453 -23.61 -31.53 33.39
CA GLY A 453 -24.79 -31.75 34.19
C GLY A 453 -25.74 -32.63 33.39
N GLU A 454 -26.99 -32.26 33.20
CA GLU A 454 -27.92 -33.11 32.48
C GLU A 454 -27.68 -33.16 30.96
N ASP A 455 -28.00 -34.31 30.35
CA ASP A 455 -27.98 -34.48 28.90
C ASP A 455 -28.98 -33.53 28.24
N ARG A 456 -28.51 -32.68 27.33
CA ARG A 456 -29.32 -31.71 26.60
C ARG A 456 -29.82 -32.33 25.30
N ASN A 457 -31.10 -32.13 25.00
CA ASN A 457 -31.73 -32.67 23.80
C ASN A 457 -32.17 -31.53 22.86
N GLN A 458 -31.59 -31.48 21.66
CA GLN A 458 -32.06 -30.65 20.57
C GLN A 458 -32.90 -31.49 19.60
N ASN A 459 -34.21 -31.21 19.54
CA ASN A 459 -35.14 -31.99 18.75
C ASN A 459 -35.36 -31.35 17.36
N PHE A 460 -35.32 -32.20 16.33
CA PHE A 460 -35.70 -31.90 14.95
C PHE A 460 -36.82 -32.84 14.49
N PRO A 461 -37.48 -32.58 13.33
CA PRO A 461 -38.58 -33.42 12.85
C PRO A 461 -38.19 -34.89 12.65
N SER A 462 -37.00 -35.17 12.12
CA SER A 462 -36.52 -36.52 11.81
C SER A 462 -35.50 -37.08 12.82
N ALA A 463 -35.03 -36.27 13.77
CA ALA A 463 -33.92 -36.65 14.63
C ALA A 463 -33.90 -35.91 15.97
N THR A 464 -33.12 -36.42 16.91
CA THR A 464 -32.76 -35.76 18.17
C THR A 464 -31.26 -35.79 18.35
N PHE A 465 -30.66 -34.64 18.67
CA PHE A 465 -29.25 -34.53 19.05
C PHE A 465 -29.17 -34.44 20.57
N LYS A 466 -28.58 -35.45 21.20
CA LYS A 466 -28.26 -35.44 22.63
C LYS A 466 -26.82 -34.98 22.81
N TYR A 467 -26.56 -34.05 23.70
CA TYR A 467 -25.19 -33.62 23.98
C TYR A 467 -25.02 -33.17 25.44
N ASN A 468 -23.80 -33.30 25.96
CA ASN A 468 -23.37 -32.67 27.19
C ASN A 468 -22.19 -31.74 26.88
N LEU A 469 -21.86 -30.83 27.79
CA LEU A 469 -20.69 -29.97 27.65
C LEU A 469 -19.70 -30.34 28.74
N CYS A 470 -18.40 -30.31 28.44
CA CYS A 470 -17.34 -30.59 29.41
C CYS A 470 -17.37 -31.97 30.09
N GLY A 471 -17.94 -32.96 29.41
CA GLY A 471 -17.93 -34.35 29.86
C GLY A 471 -18.78 -35.26 28.97
N ASN A 472 -18.84 -36.52 29.35
CA ASN A 472 -19.66 -37.53 28.68
C ASN A 472 -21.16 -37.24 28.89
N LEU A 473 -21.97 -37.79 27.98
CA LEU A 473 -23.38 -38.04 28.20
C LEU A 473 -23.58 -38.97 29.41
N PHE A 474 -24.66 -38.77 30.14
CA PHE A 474 -25.12 -39.70 31.19
C PHE A 474 -25.82 -40.91 30.58
N SER A 475 -26.43 -40.74 29.42
CA SER A 475 -26.98 -41.82 28.61
C SER A 475 -25.95 -42.38 27.60
N ASN A 476 -25.93 -43.69 27.43
CA ASN A 476 -25.11 -44.32 26.40
C ASN A 476 -25.60 -43.95 25.01
N CYS A 477 -24.68 -43.90 24.05
CA CYS A 477 -24.97 -43.73 22.63
C CYS A 477 -24.37 -44.89 21.84
N SER A 478 -25.19 -45.68 21.14
CA SER A 478 -24.73 -46.79 20.28
C SER A 478 -23.73 -47.74 20.97
N LEU A 479 -23.93 -48.02 22.26
CA LEU A 479 -23.08 -48.84 23.17
C LEU A 479 -21.84 -48.15 23.78
N TYR A 480 -21.57 -46.89 23.45
CA TYR A 480 -20.41 -46.15 23.98
C TYR A 480 -20.81 -45.18 25.10
N SER A 481 -19.99 -45.12 26.15
CA SER A 481 -20.19 -44.25 27.32
C SER A 481 -19.23 -43.05 27.37
N ASN A 482 -18.18 -43.03 26.55
CA ASN A 482 -17.22 -41.94 26.41
C ASN A 482 -17.60 -40.96 25.28
N VAL A 483 -18.89 -40.68 25.15
CA VAL A 483 -19.48 -39.88 24.07
C VAL A 483 -20.07 -38.61 24.67
N THR A 484 -19.80 -37.47 24.05
CA THR A 484 -20.33 -36.15 24.47
C THR A 484 -21.48 -35.68 23.59
N ALA A 485 -21.59 -36.20 22.36
CA ALA A 485 -22.72 -35.89 21.47
C ALA A 485 -23.18 -37.13 20.67
N CYS A 486 -24.49 -37.33 20.62
CA CYS A 486 -25.16 -38.46 20.00
C CYS A 486 -26.29 -37.99 19.08
N TYR A 487 -26.35 -38.56 17.89
CA TYR A 487 -27.46 -38.39 16.96
C TYR A 487 -28.42 -39.58 17.09
N VAL A 488 -29.72 -39.30 17.21
CA VAL A 488 -30.77 -40.33 17.31
C VAL A 488 -31.79 -40.13 16.19
N ASN A 489 -31.91 -41.10 15.29
CA ASN A 489 -32.91 -41.08 14.23
C ASN A 489 -34.28 -41.53 14.75
N LYS A 490 -35.30 -40.69 14.60
CA LYS A 490 -36.66 -40.98 15.10
C LYS A 490 -37.40 -42.05 14.28
N ASN A 491 -37.03 -42.22 13.01
CA ASN A 491 -37.75 -43.11 12.08
C ASN A 491 -37.19 -44.53 12.05
N GLY A 492 -36.17 -44.83 12.86
CA GLY A 492 -35.57 -46.17 12.92
C GLY A 492 -34.80 -46.49 14.20
N GLY A 493 -34.79 -45.62 15.21
CA GLY A 493 -34.14 -45.84 16.51
C GLY A 493 -32.62 -45.97 16.46
N LYS A 494 -32.01 -45.81 15.28
CA LYS A 494 -30.56 -45.90 15.11
C LYS A 494 -29.88 -44.68 15.74
N GLU A 495 -28.91 -44.97 16.59
CA GLU A 495 -28.04 -43.98 17.21
C GLU A 495 -26.69 -43.96 16.48
N ASP A 496 -26.13 -42.78 16.28
CA ASP A 496 -24.79 -42.57 15.71
C ASP A 496 -23.98 -41.61 16.62
N VAL A 497 -22.73 -41.99 16.92
CA VAL A 497 -21.79 -41.17 17.70
C VAL A 497 -21.27 -40.03 16.82
N ILE A 498 -21.48 -38.78 17.25
CA ILE A 498 -21.10 -37.58 16.50
C ILE A 498 -20.09 -36.69 17.23
N GLY A 499 -19.78 -37.01 18.49
CA GLY A 499 -18.74 -36.33 19.26
C GLY A 499 -18.24 -37.18 20.42
N TRP A 500 -16.96 -37.51 20.40
CA TRP A 500 -16.28 -38.15 21.53
C TRP A 500 -15.95 -37.11 22.59
N ASN A 501 -15.83 -37.55 23.84
CA ASN A 501 -15.45 -36.65 24.91
C ASN A 501 -14.05 -36.09 24.71
N SER A 502 -14.00 -34.76 24.57
CA SER A 502 -12.78 -33.98 24.58
C SER A 502 -12.99 -32.79 25.53
N PRO A 503 -12.17 -32.65 26.58
CA PRO A 503 -12.19 -31.49 27.46
C PRO A 503 -11.46 -30.28 26.86
N GLU A 504 -10.99 -30.39 25.60
CA GLU A 504 -10.31 -29.32 24.89
C GLU A 504 -11.24 -28.14 24.65
N LEU A 505 -10.87 -27.00 25.21
CA LEU A 505 -11.54 -25.73 25.01
C LEU A 505 -10.60 -24.78 24.26
N SER A 506 -10.94 -24.46 23.03
CA SER A 506 -10.30 -23.38 22.28
C SER A 506 -11.13 -22.10 22.42
N TYR A 507 -10.56 -21.06 23.02
CA TYR A 507 -11.17 -19.73 23.00
C TYR A 507 -10.62 -18.92 21.84
N LYS A 508 -11.51 -18.48 20.95
CA LYS A 508 -11.20 -17.58 19.85
C LYS A 508 -12.13 -16.38 19.93
N ARG A 509 -11.57 -15.18 19.91
CA ARG A 509 -12.34 -13.93 19.87
C ARG A 509 -12.39 -13.33 18.47
#